data_AF-A0A2G5IG67-F1
#
_entry.id   AF-A0A2G5IG67-F1
#
_cell.length_a   1.000
_cell.length_b   1.000
_cell.length_c   1.000
_cell.angle_alpha   90.00
_cell.angle_beta   90.00
_cell.angle_gamma   90.00
#
_symmetry.space_group_name_H-M   'P 1'
#
loop_
_entity.id
_entity.type
_entity.pdbx_description
1 polymer ?
#
loop_
_entity_poly.entity_id
_entity_poly.type
_entity_poly.pdbx_seq_one_letter_code
_entity_poly.pdbx_strand_id
1 'polypeptide(L)'
;MTGLRAETQIAALGVQDWPPYGSVDWLRLSVQDPRTYAATLEAAELHRRAEAERIRLDDLMDNAPPAWWAEITDEARAETCRRVRAAKSMESAAEIRARQARAGNRPPHKLTATRGWPPIAIPGRPGEYLTYQEISE
;
A
#
# COMPACT_ATOMS: atom_id res chain seq x y z
N MET A 1 26.34 3.73 -3.68
CA MET A 1 26.68 5.15 -3.91
C MET A 1 27.24 5.34 -5.32
N THR A 2 26.38 5.32 -6.35
CA THR A 2 26.80 5.58 -7.74
C THR A 2 26.25 6.90 -8.32
N GLY A 3 25.13 7.41 -7.77
CA GLY A 3 24.51 8.67 -8.23
C GLY A 3 25.46 9.88 -8.23
N LEU A 4 26.27 10.04 -7.17
CA LEU A 4 27.29 11.10 -7.06
C LEU A 4 28.32 11.06 -8.21
N ARG A 5 28.58 9.87 -8.79
CA ARG A 5 29.55 9.72 -9.89
C ARG A 5 28.97 10.17 -11.23
N ALA A 6 27.74 9.74 -11.55
CA ALA A 6 27.12 10.12 -12.82
C ALA A 6 26.76 11.61 -12.86
N GLU A 7 26.26 12.18 -11.77
CA GLU A 7 25.96 13.62 -11.67
C GLU A 7 27.22 14.46 -11.90
N THR A 8 28.36 14.06 -11.31
CA THR A 8 29.65 14.73 -11.53
C THR A 8 30.13 14.60 -12.98
N GLN A 9 29.94 13.44 -13.60
CA GLN A 9 30.32 13.21 -15.00
C GLN A 9 29.45 14.03 -15.96
N ILE A 10 28.15 14.11 -15.73
CA ILE A 10 27.23 14.94 -16.52
C ILE A 10 27.57 16.43 -16.35
N ALA A 11 27.83 16.88 -15.12
CA ALA A 11 28.27 18.26 -14.86
C ALA A 11 29.55 18.62 -15.62
N ALA A 12 30.51 17.69 -15.72
CA ALA A 12 31.74 17.89 -16.47
C ALA A 12 31.54 18.03 -17.99
N LEU A 13 30.42 17.55 -18.54
CA LEU A 13 30.07 17.73 -19.95
C LEU A 13 29.57 19.16 -20.26
N GLY A 14 29.23 19.95 -19.23
CA GLY A 14 28.71 21.30 -19.39
C GLY A 14 27.30 21.37 -19.99
N VAL A 15 26.54 20.26 -19.94
CA VAL A 15 25.18 20.16 -20.47
C VAL A 15 24.19 20.23 -19.31
N GLN A 16 23.14 21.04 -19.46
CA GLN A 16 22.09 21.23 -18.43
C GLN A 16 20.76 20.56 -18.78
N ASP A 17 20.54 20.28 -20.06
CA ASP A 17 19.31 19.67 -20.56
C ASP A 17 19.63 18.72 -21.71
N TRP A 18 18.99 17.56 -21.72
CA TRP A 18 19.18 16.52 -22.73
C TRP A 18 17.89 15.69 -22.89
N PRO A 19 17.61 15.19 -24.11
CA PRO A 19 16.44 14.35 -24.33
C PRO A 19 16.59 12.98 -23.63
N PRO A 20 15.49 12.34 -23.21
CA PRO A 20 15.53 11.00 -22.65
C PRO A 20 16.22 10.00 -23.59
N TYR A 21 17.05 9.11 -23.04
CA TYR A 21 17.72 8.06 -23.80
C TYR A 21 16.72 7.22 -24.59
N GLY A 22 17.02 6.97 -25.87
CA GLY A 22 16.16 6.19 -26.77
C GLY A 22 14.93 6.92 -27.31
N SER A 23 14.69 8.18 -26.91
CA SER A 23 13.66 9.02 -27.52
C SER A 23 14.01 9.40 -28.97
N VAL A 24 13.01 9.84 -29.74
CA VAL A 24 13.21 10.30 -31.12
C VAL A 24 14.19 11.48 -31.18
N ASP A 25 14.13 12.39 -30.22
CA ASP A 25 15.03 13.54 -30.17
C ASP A 25 16.45 13.15 -29.80
N TRP A 26 16.62 12.14 -28.94
CA TRP A 26 17.93 11.54 -28.66
C TRP A 26 18.52 10.86 -29.91
N LEU A 27 17.72 10.10 -30.66
CA LEU A 27 18.16 9.42 -31.88
C LEU A 27 18.59 10.38 -33.01
N ARG A 28 18.14 11.64 -32.95
CA ARG A 28 18.54 12.70 -33.88
C ARG A 28 19.85 13.39 -33.49
N LEU A 29 20.35 13.18 -32.27
CA LEU A 29 21.61 13.75 -31.83
C LEU A 29 22.79 13.09 -32.56
N SER A 30 23.86 13.86 -32.75
CA SER A 30 25.12 13.30 -33.20
C SER A 30 25.74 12.43 -32.10
N VAL A 31 26.50 11.41 -32.49
CA VAL A 31 27.28 10.57 -31.55
C VAL A 31 28.33 11.41 -30.80
N GLN A 32 28.81 12.51 -31.40
CA GLN A 32 29.76 13.43 -30.76
C GLN A 32 29.08 14.51 -29.91
N ASP A 33 27.74 14.58 -29.90
CA ASP A 33 27.01 15.52 -29.06
C ASP A 33 27.12 15.09 -27.58
N PRO A 34 27.60 15.96 -26.67
CA PRO A 34 27.71 15.61 -25.25
C PRO A 34 26.36 15.25 -24.60
N ARG A 35 25.23 15.74 -25.15
CA ARG A 35 23.88 15.37 -24.71
C ARG A 35 23.60 13.89 -24.89
N THR A 36 24.17 13.25 -25.92
CA THR A 36 24.03 11.81 -26.16
C THR A 36 24.63 11.01 -25.01
N TYR A 37 25.81 11.42 -24.53
CA TYR A 37 26.50 10.79 -23.42
C TYR A 37 25.80 11.06 -22.08
N ALA A 38 25.31 12.29 -21.85
CA ALA A 38 24.54 12.64 -20.67
C ALA A 38 23.27 11.77 -20.51
N ALA A 39 22.47 11.66 -21.56
CA ALA A 39 21.27 10.82 -21.57
C ALA A 39 21.58 9.33 -21.33
N THR A 40 22.69 8.84 -21.90
CA THR A 40 23.12 7.44 -21.70
C THR A 40 23.53 7.19 -20.24
N LEU A 41 24.27 8.12 -19.62
CA LEU A 41 24.65 8.00 -18.21
C LEU A 41 23.43 8.03 -17.29
N GLU A 42 22.49 8.94 -17.53
CA GLU A 42 21.24 9.01 -16.78
C GLU A 42 20.45 7.70 -16.88
N ALA A 43 20.26 7.18 -18.09
CA ALA A 43 19.58 5.90 -18.29
C ALA A 43 20.29 4.73 -17.59
N ALA A 44 21.62 4.70 -17.63
CA ALA A 44 22.40 3.67 -16.96
C ALA A 44 22.30 3.76 -15.42
N GLU A 45 22.18 4.95 -14.84
CA GLU A 45 21.90 5.09 -13.40
C GLU A 45 20.46 4.74 -13.05
N LEU A 46 19.48 5.15 -13.85
CA LEU A 46 18.08 4.76 -13.67
C LEU A 46 17.92 3.24 -13.70
N HIS A 47 18.60 2.57 -14.64
CA HIS A 47 18.61 1.11 -14.70
C HIS A 47 19.22 0.48 -13.45
N ARG A 48 20.37 0.98 -12.98
CA ARG A 48 21.00 0.50 -11.73
C ARG A 48 20.12 0.70 -10.51
N ARG A 49 19.42 1.83 -10.42
CA ARG A 49 18.46 2.11 -9.33
C ARG A 49 17.26 1.16 -9.40
N ALA A 50 16.69 0.96 -10.59
CA ALA A 50 15.59 0.03 -10.80
C ALA A 50 15.98 -1.41 -10.47
N GLU A 51 17.20 -1.83 -10.82
CA GLU A 51 17.70 -3.17 -10.50
C GLU A 51 17.93 -3.36 -9.00
N ALA A 52 18.53 -2.37 -8.34
CA ALA A 52 18.70 -2.38 -6.89
C ALA A 52 17.35 -2.43 -6.16
N GLU A 53 16.35 -1.71 -6.68
CA GLU A 53 15.00 -1.71 -6.13
C GLU A 53 14.30 -3.05 -6.34
N ARG A 54 14.44 -3.66 -7.53
CA ARG A 54 13.94 -5.00 -7.79
C ARG A 54 14.52 -6.02 -6.82
N ILE A 55 15.85 -6.01 -6.64
CA ILE A 55 16.54 -6.90 -5.69
C ILE A 55 16.02 -6.67 -4.26
N ARG A 56 15.81 -5.42 -3.85
CA ARG A 56 15.26 -5.09 -2.52
C ARG A 56 13.84 -5.65 -2.36
N LEU A 57 13.00 -5.51 -3.38
CA LEU A 57 11.63 -6.03 -3.36
C LEU A 57 11.59 -7.55 -3.34
N ASP A 58 12.47 -8.22 -4.10
CA ASP A 58 12.61 -9.68 -4.08
C ASP A 58 13.06 -10.15 -2.68
N ASP A 59 14.07 -9.51 -2.09
CA ASP A 59 14.53 -9.77 -0.72
C ASP A 59 13.42 -9.55 0.32
N LEU A 60 12.65 -8.47 0.17
CA LEU A 60 11.53 -8.16 1.05
C LEU A 60 10.41 -9.19 0.91
N MET A 61 10.14 -9.68 -0.30
CA MET A 61 9.15 -10.72 -0.55
C MET A 61 9.55 -12.04 0.12
N ASP A 62 10.83 -12.43 0.02
CA ASP A 62 11.33 -13.70 0.55
C ASP A 62 11.48 -13.67 2.08
N ASN A 63 12.00 -12.57 2.64
CA ASN A 63 12.35 -12.48 4.06
C ASN A 63 11.28 -11.80 4.93
N ALA A 64 10.40 -10.97 4.36
CA ALA A 64 9.32 -10.29 5.08
C ALA A 64 8.05 -10.11 4.23
N PRO A 65 7.38 -11.20 3.80
CA PRO A 65 6.20 -11.13 2.93
C PRO A 65 5.09 -10.16 3.42
N PRO A 66 4.77 -10.05 4.73
CA PRO A 66 3.77 -9.08 5.19
C PRO A 66 4.18 -7.62 4.96
N ALA A 67 5.47 -7.30 5.07
CA ALA A 67 5.99 -5.96 4.79
C ALA A 67 5.97 -5.65 3.29
N TRP A 68 6.32 -6.64 2.45
CA TRP A 68 6.21 -6.54 1.00
C TRP A 68 4.78 -6.22 0.55
N TRP A 69 3.78 -6.94 1.07
CA TRP A 69 2.38 -6.69 0.75
C TRP A 69 1.93 -5.29 1.18
N ALA A 70 2.34 -4.84 2.36
CA ALA A 70 2.03 -3.50 2.84
C ALA A 70 2.59 -2.42 1.90
N GLU A 71 3.83 -2.60 1.43
CA GLU A 71 4.49 -1.64 0.55
C GLU A 71 3.86 -1.61 -0.85
N ILE A 72 3.69 -2.76 -1.50
CA ILE A 72 3.12 -2.84 -2.87
C ILE A 72 1.67 -2.36 -2.93
N THR A 73 0.91 -2.47 -1.82
CA THR A 73 -0.49 -2.04 -1.78
C THR A 73 -0.70 -0.65 -1.18
N ASP A 74 0.35 0.05 -0.76
CA ASP A 74 0.22 1.31 -0.02
C ASP A 74 -0.54 2.39 -0.82
N GLU A 75 -0.21 2.56 -2.11
CA GLU A 75 -0.89 3.54 -2.96
C GLU A 75 -2.37 3.19 -3.15
N ALA A 76 -2.69 1.93 -3.43
CA ALA A 76 -4.06 1.46 -3.59
C ALA A 76 -4.86 1.62 -2.29
N ARG A 77 -4.21 1.38 -1.14
CA ARG A 77 -4.78 1.59 0.19
C ARG A 77 -5.02 3.07 0.46
N ALA A 78 -4.07 3.94 0.14
CA ALA A 78 -4.21 5.39 0.26
C ALA A 78 -5.38 5.91 -0.58
N GLU A 79 -5.49 5.45 -1.82
CA GLU A 79 -6.59 5.81 -2.72
C GLU A 79 -7.94 5.31 -2.20
N THR A 80 -8.01 4.07 -1.71
CA THR A 80 -9.22 3.53 -1.08
C THR A 80 -9.63 4.36 0.13
N CYS A 81 -8.68 4.72 0.99
CA CYS A 81 -8.90 5.60 2.12
C CYS A 81 -9.43 6.98 1.69
N ARG A 82 -8.88 7.58 0.62
CA ARG A 82 -9.37 8.84 0.05
C ARG A 82 -10.83 8.73 -0.40
N ARG A 83 -11.17 7.69 -1.17
CA ARG A 83 -12.53 7.44 -1.67
C ARG A 83 -13.53 7.21 -0.54
N VAL A 84 -13.18 6.39 0.44
CA VAL A 84 -14.06 6.12 1.60
C VAL A 84 -14.30 7.40 2.40
N ARG A 85 -13.28 8.24 2.59
CA ARG A 85 -13.43 9.54 3.26
C ARG A 85 -14.34 10.47 2.48
N ALA A 86 -14.14 10.60 1.17
CA ALA A 86 -15.00 11.41 0.30
C ALA A 86 -16.47 10.93 0.36
N ALA A 87 -16.71 9.62 0.27
CA ALA A 87 -18.05 9.05 0.38
C ALA A 87 -18.69 9.32 1.74
N LYS A 88 -17.94 9.21 2.84
CA LYS A 88 -18.42 9.55 4.19
C LYS A 88 -18.72 11.04 4.36
N SER A 89 -17.92 11.92 3.75
CA SER A 89 -18.16 13.37 3.81
C SER A 89 -19.40 13.81 3.05
N MET A 90 -19.82 13.05 2.04
CA MET A 90 -21.05 13.29 1.28
C MET A 90 -22.30 12.67 1.93
N GLU A 91 -22.13 11.87 3.00
CA GLU A 91 -23.23 11.20 3.67
C GLU A 91 -24.11 12.23 4.40
N SER A 92 -25.38 12.28 4.00
CA SER A 92 -26.37 13.19 4.56
C SER A 92 -26.77 12.77 5.98
N ALA A 93 -27.22 13.72 6.79
CA ALA A 93 -27.72 13.43 8.15
C ALA A 93 -28.90 12.44 8.17
N ALA A 94 -29.65 12.30 7.07
CA ALA A 94 -30.71 11.30 6.92
C ALA A 94 -30.12 9.89 6.72
N GLU A 95 -29.07 9.74 5.92
CA GLU A 95 -28.37 8.47 5.71
C GLU A 95 -27.67 8.00 6.99
N ILE A 96 -27.03 8.91 7.72
CA ILE A 96 -26.41 8.61 9.03
C ILE A 96 -27.48 8.09 10.00
N ARG A 97 -28.63 8.77 10.09
CA ARG A 97 -29.77 8.34 10.94
C ARG A 97 -30.33 6.99 10.49
N ALA A 98 -30.51 6.77 9.19
CA ALA A 98 -31.00 5.50 8.65
C ALA A 98 -30.02 4.35 8.97
N ARG A 99 -28.70 4.57 8.86
CA ARG A 99 -27.67 3.60 9.25
C ARG A 99 -27.72 3.29 10.75
N GLN A 100 -27.85 4.30 11.60
CA GLN A 100 -27.97 4.10 13.05
C GLN A 100 -29.25 3.35 13.41
N ALA A 101 -30.39 3.66 12.77
CA ALA A 101 -31.64 2.94 12.96
C ALA A 101 -31.51 1.46 12.56
N ARG A 102 -30.84 1.16 11.43
CA ARG A 102 -30.55 -0.22 11.01
C ARG A 102 -29.63 -0.94 12.01
N ALA A 103 -28.64 -0.26 12.55
CA ALA A 103 -27.73 -0.82 13.54
C ALA A 103 -28.45 -1.13 14.87
N GLY A 104 -29.39 -0.27 15.30
CA GLY A 104 -30.22 -0.50 16.48
C GLY A 104 -31.22 -1.66 16.35
N ASN A 105 -31.64 -1.97 15.11
CA ASN A 105 -32.57 -3.06 14.83
C ASN A 105 -31.90 -4.44 14.68
N ARG A 106 -30.59 -4.57 14.92
CA ARG A 106 -29.93 -5.87 14.84
C ARG A 106 -30.38 -6.74 16.04
N PRO A 107 -30.91 -7.95 15.81
CA PRO A 107 -31.31 -8.80 16.92
C PRO A 107 -30.08 -9.12 17.78
N PRO A 108 -30.23 -9.17 19.12
CA PRO A 108 -29.15 -9.57 20.01
C PRO A 108 -28.55 -10.90 19.56
N HIS A 109 -27.23 -10.95 19.46
CA HIS A 109 -26.54 -12.19 19.11
C HIS A 109 -26.70 -13.18 20.26
N LYS A 110 -27.27 -14.36 19.99
CA LYS A 110 -27.32 -15.44 20.97
C LYS A 110 -25.92 -16.04 21.12
N LEU A 111 -25.33 -15.93 22.30
CA LEU A 111 -24.04 -16.56 22.60
C LEU A 111 -24.28 -18.03 22.93
N THR A 112 -23.46 -18.91 22.38
CA THR A 112 -23.47 -20.34 22.69
C THR A 112 -22.10 -20.71 23.23
N ALA A 113 -22.04 -21.33 24.41
CA ALA A 113 -20.78 -21.84 24.93
C ALA A 113 -20.31 -23.02 24.08
N THR A 114 -19.03 -23.04 23.75
CA THR A 114 -18.41 -24.18 23.08
C THR A 114 -18.29 -25.36 24.05
N ARG A 115 -18.54 -26.59 23.57
CA ARG A 115 -18.43 -27.81 24.39
C ARG A 115 -17.04 -27.92 25.05
N GLY A 116 -17.02 -28.26 26.33
CA GLY A 116 -15.78 -28.45 27.11
C GLY A 116 -15.18 -27.18 27.70
N TRP A 117 -15.77 -26.00 27.46
CA TRP A 117 -15.34 -24.76 28.10
C TRP A 117 -15.91 -24.64 29.52
N PRO A 118 -15.17 -24.06 30.46
CA PRO A 118 -15.69 -23.72 31.78
C PRO A 118 -16.80 -22.65 31.68
N PRO A 119 -17.70 -22.55 32.68
CA PRO A 119 -18.76 -21.54 32.70
C PRO A 119 -18.20 -20.11 32.52
N ILE A 120 -18.72 -19.37 31.54
CA ILE A 120 -18.25 -18.02 31.19
C ILE A 120 -19.18 -16.97 31.82
N ALA A 121 -18.67 -16.11 32.70
CA ALA A 121 -19.48 -15.06 33.31
C ALA A 121 -19.99 -14.05 32.27
N ILE A 122 -21.28 -13.70 32.34
CA ILE A 122 -21.90 -12.77 31.38
C ILE A 122 -21.68 -11.32 31.85
N PRO A 123 -21.00 -10.45 31.06
CA PRO A 123 -20.80 -9.06 31.43
C PRO A 123 -22.13 -8.34 31.66
N GLY A 124 -22.26 -7.64 32.78
CA GLY A 124 -23.48 -6.90 33.17
C GLY A 124 -24.56 -7.76 33.85
N ARG A 125 -24.32 -9.06 34.07
CA ARG A 125 -25.23 -9.96 34.79
C ARG A 125 -24.48 -10.77 35.86
N PRO A 126 -24.18 -10.16 37.02
CA PRO A 126 -23.41 -10.84 38.06
C PRO A 126 -24.14 -12.09 38.56
N GLY A 127 -23.44 -13.22 38.62
CA GLY A 127 -24.00 -14.52 39.01
C GLY A 127 -24.57 -15.36 37.86
N GLU A 128 -24.73 -14.79 36.66
CA GLU A 128 -25.10 -15.54 35.46
C GLU A 128 -23.85 -16.03 34.71
N TYR A 129 -23.86 -17.31 34.37
CA TYR A 129 -22.80 -17.95 33.61
C TYR A 129 -23.37 -18.60 32.36
N LEU A 130 -22.70 -18.41 31.23
CA LEU A 130 -22.95 -19.13 30.00
C LEU A 130 -22.32 -20.52 30.10
N THR A 131 -23.16 -21.53 30.12
CA THR A 131 -22.76 -22.95 30.14
C THR A 131 -23.18 -23.63 28.83
N TYR A 132 -22.49 -24.72 28.50
CA TYR A 132 -22.86 -25.54 27.35
C TYR A 132 -24.22 -26.19 27.58
N GLN A 133 -25.15 -25.99 26.64
CA GLN A 133 -26.45 -26.65 26.62
C GLN A 133 -26.53 -27.50 25.35
N GLU A 134 -26.85 -28.79 25.49
CA GLU A 134 -27.18 -29.63 24.35
C GLU A 134 -28.53 -29.16 23.80
N ILE A 135 -28.51 -28.54 22.61
CA ILE A 135 -29.73 -28.17 21.91
C ILE A 135 -30.43 -29.48 21.53
N SER A 136 -31.44 -29.89 22.28
CA SER A 136 -32.34 -30.98 21.90
C SER A 136 -33.41 -30.39 20.98
N GLU A 137 -33.53 -30.94 19.76
CA GLU A 137 -34.59 -30.63 18.78
C GLU A 137 -35.98 -31.11 19.23
#